data_AF-A0A4R7WLX8-F1
#
_entry.id   AF-A0A4R7WLX8-F1
#
_cell.length_a   1.000
_cell.length_b   1.000
_cell.length_c   1.000
_cell.angle_alpha   90.00
_cell.angle_beta   90.00
_cell.angle_gamma   90.00
#
_symmetry.space_group_name_H-M   'P 1'
#
loop_
_entity.id
_entity.type
_entity.pdbx_description
1 polymer ?
#
loop_
_entity_poly.entity_id
_entity_poly.type
_entity_poly.pdbx_seq_one_letter_code
_entity_poly.pdbx_strand_id
1 'polypeptide(L)' 'METLLHATDKTGTDIDIARRATYVFRQVAEKWLCVVDNSYGTGLLDEGGVRGEEGSA' A
#
# COMPACT_ATOMS: atom_id res chain seq x y z
N MET A 1 -4.19 -10.84 1.91
CA MET A 1 -3.99 -10.78 0.45
C MET A 1 -2.89 -9.77 0.18
N GLU A 2 -1.99 -10.08 -0.74
CA GLU A 2 -0.91 -9.20 -1.15
C GLU A 2 -1.00 -8.97 -2.67
N THR A 3 -0.69 -7.76 -3.10
CA THR A 3 -0.66 -7.38 -4.52
C THR A 3 0.74 -6.87 -4.84
N LEU A 4 1.37 -7.44 -5.87
CA LEU A 4 2.62 -6.94 -6.42
C LEU A 4 2.29 -5.96 -7.55
N LEU A 5 2.72 -4.71 -7.41
CA LEU A 5 2.69 -3.72 -8.48
C LEU A 5 4.07 -3.60 -9.10
N HIS A 6 4.14 -3.89 -10.40
CA HIS A 6 5.26 -3.51 -11.25
C HIS A 6 4.96 -2.13 -11.83
N ALA A 7 5.86 -1.16 -11.61
CA ALA A 7 5.72 0.19 -12.12
C ALA A 7 7.08 0.76 -12.50
N THR A 8 7.08 1.83 -13.29
CA THR A 8 8.28 2.61 -13.54
C THR A 8 8.18 3.92 -12.77
N ASP A 9 9.23 4.26 -12.03
CA ASP A 9 9.28 5.49 -11.25
C ASP A 9 9.48 6.73 -12.14
N LYS A 10 9.57 7.92 -11.52
CA LYS A 10 9.74 9.18 -12.25
C LYS A 10 11.07 9.31 -12.98
N THR A 11 12.06 8.47 -12.65
CA THR A 11 13.39 8.45 -13.27
C THR A 11 13.50 7.43 -14.41
N GLY A 12 12.45 6.64 -14.64
CA GLY A 12 12.48 5.55 -15.61
C GLY A 12 12.98 4.22 -15.02
N THR A 13 13.14 4.12 -13.71
CA THR A 13 13.57 2.89 -13.03
C THR A 13 12.39 1.98 -12.77
N ASP A 14 12.49 0.71 -13.13
CA ASP A 14 11.48 -0.29 -12.78
C ASP A 14 11.52 -0.58 -11.27
N ILE A 15 10.35 -0.53 -10.65
CA ILE A 15 10.15 -0.74 -9.23
C ILE A 15 9.03 -1.76 -8.99
N ASP A 16 9.26 -2.60 -7.98
CA ASP A 16 8.30 -3.59 -7.51
C ASP A 16 7.80 -3.19 -6.12
N ILE A 17 6.49 -3.06 -5.97
CA ILE A 17 5.87 -2.66 -4.70
C ILE A 17 4.91 -3.76 -4.25
N ALA A 18 5.23 -4.41 -3.14
CA ALA A 18 4.31 -5.29 -2.43
C ALA A 18 3.33 -4.46 -1.59
N ARG A 19 2.04 -4.51 -1.92
CA ARG A 19 0.97 -3.82 -1.19
C ARG A 19 0.05 -4.79 -0.47
N ARG A 20 -0.26 -4.47 0.78
CA ARG A 20 -1.25 -5.18 1.59
C ARG A 20 -2.37 -4.21 1.95
N ALA A 21 -3.40 -4.15 1.11
CA ALA A 21 -4.55 -3.27 1.32
C ALA A 21 -5.46 -3.75 2.47
N THR A 22 -6.25 -2.83 3.03
CA THR A 22 -7.32 -3.11 4.00
C THR A 22 -8.62 -2.52 3.47
N TYR A 23 -9.63 -3.37 3.30
CA TYR A 23 -10.96 -2.98 2.88
C TYR A 23 -11.98 -3.37 3.94
N VAL A 24 -12.89 -2.47 4.27
CA VAL A 24 -14.03 -2.76 5.15
C VAL A 24 -15.30 -2.59 4.35
N PHE A 25 -16.13 -3.63 4.34
CA PHE A 25 -17.43 -3.62 3.69
C PHE A 25 -18.54 -3.65 4.74
N ARG A 26 -19.61 -2.89 4.49
CA ARG A 26 -20.84 -2.92 5.28
C ARG A 26 -21.99 -3.39 4.41
N GLN A 27 -22.82 -4.27 4.95
CA GLN A 27 -24.06 -4.66 4.30
C GLN A 27 -25.14 -3.57 4.48
N VAL A 28 -25.68 -3.08 3.38
CA VAL A 28 -26.76 -2.07 3.34
C VAL A 28 -27.76 -2.49 2.27
N ALA A 29 -29.02 -2.70 2.66
CA ALA A 29 -30.08 -3.13 1.76
C ALA A 29 -29.64 -4.31 0.87
N GLU A 30 -29.12 -5.37 1.50
CA GLU A 30 -28.63 -6.60 0.86
C GLU A 30 -27.42 -6.44 -0.08
N LYS A 31 -26.80 -5.25 -0.13
CA LYS A 31 -25.59 -4.99 -0.91
C LYS A 31 -24.40 -4.77 0.00
N TRP A 32 -23.25 -5.35 -0.35
CA TRP A 32 -21.98 -5.01 0.30
C TRP A 32 -21.42 -3.74 -0.32
N LEU A 33 -21.31 -2.69 0.49
CA LEU A 33 -20.74 -1.42 0.09
C LEU A 33 -19.38 -1.26 0.76
N CYS A 34 -18.38 -0.84 -0.01
CA CYS A 34 -17.08 -0.47 0.55
C CYS A 34 -17.25 0.81 1.38
N VAL A 35 -16.94 0.74 2.67
CA VAL A 35 -17.01 1.88 3.60
C VAL A 35 -15.63 2.34 4.06
N VAL A 36 -14.61 1.51 3.89
CA VAL A 36 -13.20 1.90 4.02
C VAL A 36 -12.43 1.34 2.84
N ASP A 37 -11.89 2.25 2.03
CA ASP A 37 -10.98 1.96 0.93
C ASP A 37 -9.56 2.41 1.32
N ASN A 38 -8.77 1.47 1.85
CA ASN A 38 -7.37 1.71 2.19
C ASN A 38 -6.45 0.77 1.39
N SER A 39 -5.97 1.26 0.24
CA SER A 39 -5.04 0.51 -0.61
C SER A 39 -3.63 0.33 -0.02
N TYR A 40 -3.27 1.08 1.03
CA TYR A 40 -1.97 1.04 1.71
C TYR A 40 -1.95 0.05 2.88
N GLY A 41 -3.11 -0.25 3.48
CA GLY A 41 -3.25 -1.05 4.69
C GLY A 41 -2.53 -0.44 5.89
N THR A 42 -1.80 -1.28 6.64
CA THR A 42 -1.01 -0.84 7.81
C THR A 42 0.30 -0.17 7.43
N GLY A 43 0.72 -0.19 6.16
CA GLY A 43 1.94 0.48 5.70
C GLY A 43 1.95 1.99 5.97
N LEU A 44 0.77 2.61 6.13
CA LEU A 44 0.63 4.00 6.56
C LEU A 44 1.27 4.28 7.95
N LEU A 45 1.45 3.25 8.78
CA LEU A 45 2.03 3.38 10.11
C LEU A 45 3.55 3.26 10.11
N ASP A 46 4.15 2.79 9.01
CA ASP A 46 5.57 2.51 8.92
C ASP A 46 6.41 3.80 8.63
N GLU A 47 5.76 4.95 8.41
CA GLU A 47 6.39 6.25 8.11
C GLU A 47 7.20 6.86 9.29
N GLY A 48 7.23 6.19 10.45
CA GLY A 48 8.08 6.54 11.59
C GLY A 48 9.36 5.69 11.75
N GLY A 49 9.61 4.74 10.83
CA GLY A 49 10.46 3.59 11.10
C GLY A 49 11.69 3.38 10.22
N VAL A 50 12.28 4.39 9.57
CA VAL A 50 13.73 4.39 9.22
C VAL A 50 14.25 5.84 9.18
N ARG A 51 14.99 6.25 10.22
CA ARG A 51 15.99 7.32 10.16
C ARG A 51 17.37 6.63 10.20
N GLY A 52 18.17 6.79 9.15
CA GLY A 52 19.53 6.19 9.01
C GLY A 52 19.45 4.70 8.67
N GLU A 53 20.23 4.11 7.78
CA GLU A 53 21.53 4.34 7.15
C GLU A 53 21.40 3.77 5.70
N GLU A 54 22.13 4.15 4.65
CA GLU A 54 23.54 4.46 4.53
C GLU A 54 23.75 5.13 3.15
N GLY A 55 24.55 6.20 3.12
CA GLY A 55 25.19 6.63 1.88
C GLY A 55 26.43 5.78 1.60
N SER A 56 26.89 5.86 0.35
CA SER A 56 28.25 5.53 -0.11
C SER A 56 28.63 4.04 -0.21
N ALA A 57 28.53 3.50 -1.42
CA ALA A 57 29.69 3.02 -2.18
C ALA A 57 29.36 3.00 -3.67
#